data_AF-A0A8J2TKN3-F1
#
_entry.id   AF-A0A8J2TKN3-F1
#
_cell.length_a   1.000
_cell.length_b   1.000
_cell.length_c   1.000
_cell.angle_alpha   90.00
_cell.angle_beta   90.00
_cell.angle_gamma   90.00
#
_symmetry.space_group_name_H-M   'P 1'
#
loop_
_entity.id
_entity.type
_entity.pdbx_description
1 polymer ?
#
loop_
_entity_poly.entity_id
_entity_poly.type
_entity_poly.pdbx_seq_one_letter_code
_entity_poly.pdbx_strand_id
1 'polypeptide(L)'
;MRFLPIYRWQGGLLGSFVGQWLPQFSTDTRSVLPYLQIGQHLIDHLVEKNQLSEQDWLNIYQQYPRELKKARSADLILVLLPLILYEHDSQRELEQQIDLMGLYWQKNTEITQNVLIWGYLCSLVLKEQFHTQRTLDHLIQIPQTRQSSLIDLLDLVKDLLNNAVPLCQGMKQLISQGTPHQLAIALSLYCFASTPENFQLSILRASQIAEQFPVSLALTGFLSGIYNSISGFPVRWRVATQNCPLTLSIQHKTVQLFASWSGVYDLDTEYPLLKTSLASVSVIQRRHLNIVSQDSI
;
A
#
# COMPACT_ATOMS: atom_id res chain seq x y z
N MET A 1 11.26 1.77 18.00
CA MET A 1 10.53 3.02 18.33
C MET A 1 9.15 2.88 17.72
N ARG A 2 8.07 2.89 18.51
CA ARG A 2 6.70 2.75 17.95
C ARG A 2 6.26 4.11 17.42
N PHE A 3 6.25 4.27 16.10
CA PHE A 3 5.67 5.45 15.46
C PHE A 3 4.15 5.38 15.54
N LEU A 4 3.47 6.53 15.67
CA LEU A 4 2.01 6.56 15.55
C LEU A 4 1.60 6.01 14.16
N PRO A 5 0.52 5.22 14.06
CA PRO A 5 0.07 4.62 12.81
C PRO A 5 -0.06 5.61 11.65
N ILE A 6 -0.54 6.84 11.92
CA ILE A 6 -0.65 7.92 10.93
C ILE A 6 0.68 8.22 10.22
N TYR A 7 1.82 8.19 10.91
CA TYR A 7 3.12 8.47 10.28
C TYR A 7 3.56 7.35 9.34
N ARG A 8 3.13 6.11 9.60
CA ARG A 8 3.34 4.98 8.70
C ARG A 8 2.46 5.10 7.46
N TRP A 9 1.20 5.50 7.63
CA TRP A 9 0.29 5.75 6.50
C TRP A 9 0.79 6.89 5.61
N GLN A 10 1.22 8.00 6.22
CA GLN A 10 1.83 9.13 5.50
C GLN A 10 3.12 8.69 4.81
N GLY A 11 3.98 7.94 5.49
CA GLY A 11 5.18 7.37 4.91
C GLY A 11 4.88 6.51 3.69
N GLY A 12 3.89 5.62 3.79
CA GLY A 12 3.46 4.74 2.70
C GLY A 12 2.95 5.51 1.49
N LEU A 13 1.92 6.34 1.68
CA LEU A 13 1.31 7.09 0.58
C LEU A 13 2.26 8.13 -0.01
N LEU A 14 3.10 8.81 0.77
CA LEU A 14 4.13 9.69 0.19
C LEU A 14 5.20 8.90 -0.55
N GLY A 15 5.59 7.74 -0.01
CA GLY A 15 6.58 6.86 -0.60
C GLY A 15 6.15 6.34 -1.97
N SER A 16 4.87 6.04 -2.17
CA SER A 16 4.38 5.60 -3.48
C SER A 16 4.46 6.67 -4.57
N PHE A 17 4.50 7.95 -4.19
CA PHE A 17 4.66 9.09 -5.09
C PHE A 17 6.12 9.57 -5.22
N VAL A 18 7.11 8.83 -4.69
CA VAL A 18 8.52 9.27 -4.67
C VAL A 18 9.06 9.70 -6.03
N GLY A 19 8.66 9.04 -7.12
CA GLY A 19 9.05 9.40 -8.48
C GLY A 19 8.43 10.72 -9.00
N GLN A 20 7.46 11.30 -8.29
CA GLN A 20 6.79 12.55 -8.67
C GLN A 20 7.37 13.77 -7.96
N TRP A 21 7.74 13.63 -6.69
CA TRP A 21 8.21 14.76 -5.87
C TRP A 21 9.73 14.77 -5.65
N LEU A 22 10.45 13.70 -6.03
CA LEU A 22 11.91 13.71 -6.12
C LEU A 22 12.36 13.69 -7.59
N PRO A 23 12.83 14.82 -8.14
CA PRO A 23 13.22 14.91 -9.56
C PRO A 23 14.26 13.88 -10.00
N GLN A 24 15.19 13.52 -9.10
CA GLN A 24 16.22 12.52 -9.33
C GLN A 24 15.70 11.09 -9.58
N PHE A 25 14.43 10.83 -9.25
CA PHE A 25 13.77 9.54 -9.48
C PHE A 25 12.60 9.67 -10.46
N SER A 26 12.52 10.79 -11.19
CA SER A 26 11.51 11.00 -12.21
C SER A 26 11.68 9.99 -13.34
N THR A 27 10.90 8.90 -13.28
CA THR A 27 10.77 7.93 -14.37
C THR A 27 9.65 8.37 -15.33
N ASP A 28 9.24 7.52 -16.28
CA ASP A 28 8.01 7.75 -17.05
C ASP A 28 6.78 7.59 -16.14
N THR A 29 6.57 8.64 -15.35
CA THR A 29 5.51 8.81 -14.36
C THR A 29 4.12 8.74 -14.98
N ARG A 30 4.01 8.88 -16.31
CA ARG A 30 2.75 8.78 -17.06
C ARG A 30 2.10 7.39 -16.93
N SER A 31 2.90 6.35 -16.72
CA SER A 31 2.40 4.99 -16.57
C SER A 31 1.84 4.68 -15.18
N VAL A 32 2.32 5.36 -14.14
CA VAL A 32 2.00 5.10 -12.73
C VAL A 32 0.96 6.07 -12.18
N LEU A 33 1.05 7.34 -12.60
CA LEU A 33 0.24 8.43 -12.05
C LEU A 33 -1.27 8.21 -12.15
N PRO A 34 -1.85 7.68 -13.27
CA PRO A 34 -3.28 7.44 -13.35
C PRO A 34 -3.79 6.52 -12.23
N TYR A 35 -3.09 5.43 -11.94
CA TYR A 35 -3.49 4.48 -10.90
C TYR A 35 -3.41 5.08 -9.50
N LEU A 36 -2.35 5.85 -9.24
CA LEU A 36 -2.19 6.59 -7.99
C LEU A 36 -3.28 7.66 -7.80
N GLN A 37 -3.74 8.31 -8.88
CA GLN A 37 -4.85 9.26 -8.84
C GLN A 37 -6.19 8.59 -8.55
N ILE A 38 -6.44 7.40 -9.14
CA ILE A 38 -7.63 6.61 -8.80
C ILE A 38 -7.59 6.22 -7.31
N GLY A 39 -6.42 5.86 -6.78
CA GLY A 39 -6.24 5.64 -5.34
C GLY A 39 -6.57 6.89 -4.51
N GLN A 40 -6.12 8.08 -4.93
CA GLN A 40 -6.50 9.32 -4.22
C GLN A 40 -8.02 9.59 -4.24
N HIS A 41 -8.73 9.16 -5.28
CA HIS A 41 -10.20 9.24 -5.36
C HIS A 41 -10.87 8.16 -4.48
N LEU A 42 -10.26 6.99 -4.37
CA LEU A 42 -10.70 5.92 -3.46
C LEU A 42 -10.69 6.38 -2.00
N ILE A 43 -9.73 7.24 -1.62
CA ILE A 43 -9.71 7.86 -0.28
C ILE A 43 -11.01 8.62 -0.02
N ASP A 44 -11.48 9.41 -0.98
CA ASP A 44 -12.68 10.25 -0.80
C ASP A 44 -13.90 9.37 -0.52
N HIS A 45 -14.07 8.27 -1.28
CA HIS A 45 -15.13 7.30 -1.04
C HIS A 45 -15.03 6.61 0.33
N LEU A 46 -13.82 6.23 0.76
CA LEU A 46 -13.60 5.58 2.06
C LEU A 46 -13.91 6.54 3.21
N VAL A 47 -13.48 7.80 3.10
CA VAL A 47 -13.75 8.84 4.10
C VAL A 47 -15.23 9.13 4.23
N GLU A 48 -15.96 9.21 3.11
CA GLU A 48 -17.40 9.49 3.11
C GLU A 48 -18.24 8.33 3.63
N LYS A 49 -17.91 7.09 3.26
CA LYS A 49 -18.81 5.94 3.44
C LYS A 49 -18.35 4.93 4.49
N ASN A 50 -17.09 5.00 4.92
CA ASN A 50 -16.39 4.05 5.80
C ASN A 50 -16.33 2.59 5.32
N GLN A 51 -17.10 2.21 4.30
CA GLN A 51 -17.09 0.92 3.64
C GLN A 51 -17.63 1.10 2.22
N LEU A 52 -17.01 0.41 1.25
CA LEU A 52 -17.44 0.48 -0.15
C LEU A 52 -18.48 -0.59 -0.43
N SER A 53 -19.60 -0.17 -1.02
CA SER A 53 -20.65 -1.05 -1.51
C SER A 53 -20.36 -1.53 -2.93
N GLU A 54 -21.09 -2.55 -3.39
CA GLU A 54 -21.05 -3.01 -4.79
C GLU A 54 -21.23 -1.87 -5.80
N GLN A 55 -22.14 -0.94 -5.50
CA GLN A 55 -22.40 0.21 -6.36
C GLN A 55 -21.21 1.18 -6.41
N ASP A 56 -20.46 1.32 -5.31
CA ASP A 56 -19.27 2.18 -5.28
C ASP A 56 -18.17 1.62 -6.17
N TRP A 57 -17.92 0.31 -6.09
CA TRP A 57 -17.00 -0.38 -6.99
C TRP A 57 -17.42 -0.19 -8.45
N LEU A 58 -18.70 -0.35 -8.77
CA LEU A 58 -19.20 -0.13 -10.14
C LEU A 58 -19.01 1.33 -10.59
N ASN A 59 -19.29 2.30 -9.74
CA ASN A 59 -19.14 3.73 -10.04
C ASN A 59 -17.69 4.10 -10.36
N ILE A 60 -16.74 3.62 -9.53
CA ILE A 60 -15.31 3.85 -9.77
C ILE A 60 -14.86 3.22 -11.09
N TYR A 61 -15.35 2.01 -11.41
CA TYR A 61 -15.06 1.37 -12.69
C TYR A 61 -15.57 2.18 -13.88
N GLN A 62 -16.78 2.71 -13.78
CA GLN A 62 -17.40 3.53 -14.83
C GLN A 62 -16.68 4.86 -15.04
N GLN A 63 -16.08 5.41 -13.98
CA GLN A 63 -15.30 6.64 -14.06
C GLN A 63 -13.92 6.43 -14.69
N TYR A 64 -13.29 5.27 -14.45
CA TYR A 64 -11.93 4.93 -14.95
C TYR A 64 -11.85 3.62 -15.75
N PRO A 65 -12.71 3.42 -16.78
CA PRO A 65 -12.83 2.12 -17.43
C PRO A 65 -11.60 1.78 -18.29
N ARG A 66 -10.85 2.78 -18.76
CA ARG A 66 -9.69 2.56 -19.63
C ARG A 66 -8.49 2.05 -18.85
N GLU A 67 -8.24 2.68 -17.72
CA GLU A 67 -7.17 2.38 -16.78
C GLU A 67 -7.45 1.03 -16.12
N LEU A 68 -8.62 0.87 -15.50
CA LEU A 68 -8.95 -0.31 -14.71
C LEU A 68 -9.09 -1.57 -15.56
N LYS A 69 -9.60 -1.50 -16.79
CA LYS A 69 -9.68 -2.66 -17.69
C LYS A 69 -8.31 -3.17 -18.15
N LYS A 70 -7.31 -2.29 -18.24
CA LYS A 70 -5.94 -2.64 -18.66
C LYS A 70 -5.00 -2.87 -17.48
N ALA A 71 -5.42 -2.51 -16.27
CA ALA A 71 -4.65 -2.62 -15.06
C ALA A 71 -4.23 -4.07 -14.81
N ARG A 72 -2.97 -4.24 -14.47
CA ARG A 72 -2.41 -5.52 -14.05
C ARG A 72 -2.36 -5.55 -12.52
N SER A 73 -1.95 -6.69 -11.95
CA SER A 73 -1.84 -6.87 -10.49
C SER A 73 -1.13 -5.69 -9.80
N ALA A 74 0.05 -5.31 -10.28
CA ALA A 74 0.85 -4.23 -9.69
C ALA A 74 0.18 -2.85 -9.80
N ASP A 75 -0.53 -2.59 -10.90
CA ASP A 75 -1.25 -1.34 -11.12
C ASP A 75 -2.45 -1.22 -10.18
N LEU A 76 -3.21 -2.30 -10.03
CA LEU A 76 -4.35 -2.36 -9.11
C LEU A 76 -3.91 -2.24 -7.65
N ILE A 77 -2.76 -2.82 -7.29
CA ILE A 77 -2.19 -2.60 -5.96
C ILE A 77 -2.01 -1.11 -5.69
N LEU A 78 -1.52 -0.32 -6.66
CA LEU A 78 -1.38 1.14 -6.51
C LEU A 78 -2.72 1.85 -6.30
N VAL A 79 -3.75 1.43 -7.04
CA VAL A 79 -5.13 1.94 -6.84
C VAL A 79 -5.63 1.61 -5.44
N LEU A 80 -5.34 0.41 -4.95
CA LEU A 80 -5.89 -0.15 -3.72
C LEU A 80 -5.04 0.12 -2.47
N LEU A 81 -3.92 0.83 -2.56
CA LEU A 81 -3.10 1.18 -1.38
C LEU A 81 -3.92 1.83 -0.25
N PRO A 82 -4.86 2.75 -0.51
CA PRO A 82 -5.70 3.33 0.55
C PRO A 82 -6.62 2.31 1.20
N LEU A 83 -7.24 1.42 0.42
CA LEU A 83 -8.06 0.34 0.96
C LEU A 83 -7.22 -0.61 1.82
N ILE A 84 -6.03 -0.99 1.35
CA ILE A 84 -5.12 -1.85 2.10
C ILE A 84 -4.69 -1.21 3.42
N LEU A 85 -4.45 0.10 3.44
CA LEU A 85 -4.20 0.83 4.69
C LEU A 85 -5.44 0.80 5.60
N TYR A 86 -6.62 1.05 5.03
CA TYR A 86 -7.87 1.13 5.77
C TYR A 86 -8.26 -0.21 6.40
N GLU A 87 -8.08 -1.33 5.68
CA GLU A 87 -8.49 -2.67 6.13
C GLU A 87 -7.32 -3.51 6.69
N HIS A 88 -6.18 -2.89 7.04
CA HIS A 88 -4.96 -3.64 7.42
C HIS A 88 -5.11 -4.47 8.70
N ASP A 89 -5.98 -4.08 9.63
CA ASP A 89 -6.35 -4.83 10.83
C ASP A 89 -7.40 -5.92 10.52
N SER A 90 -8.19 -5.65 9.50
CA SER A 90 -9.26 -6.36 8.81
C SER A 90 -8.95 -7.48 7.79
N GLN A 91 -8.38 -8.66 8.11
CA GLN A 91 -8.10 -9.64 7.03
C GLN A 91 -9.36 -10.03 6.24
N ARG A 92 -10.46 -10.32 6.92
CA ARG A 92 -11.71 -10.73 6.28
C ARG A 92 -12.31 -9.59 5.45
N GLU A 93 -12.28 -8.38 5.97
CA GLU A 93 -12.82 -7.18 5.33
C GLU A 93 -11.99 -6.83 4.09
N LEU A 94 -10.67 -6.94 4.17
CA LEU A 94 -9.77 -6.81 3.03
C LEU A 94 -10.06 -7.85 1.94
N GLU A 95 -10.22 -9.13 2.32
CA GLU A 95 -10.62 -10.21 1.42
C GLU A 95 -11.94 -9.88 0.70
N GLN A 96 -12.97 -9.50 1.46
CA GLN A 96 -14.29 -9.15 0.92
C GLN A 96 -14.22 -8.00 -0.08
N GLN A 97 -13.47 -6.95 0.23
CA GLN A 97 -13.34 -5.79 -0.66
C GLN A 97 -12.55 -6.12 -1.94
N ILE A 98 -11.53 -6.97 -1.84
CA ILE A 98 -10.77 -7.44 -3.00
C ILE A 98 -11.59 -8.41 -3.86
N ASP A 99 -12.44 -9.24 -3.26
CA ASP A 99 -13.38 -10.10 -3.98
C ASP A 99 -14.41 -9.27 -4.77
N LEU A 100 -14.97 -8.22 -4.16
CA LEU A 100 -15.84 -7.26 -4.85
C LEU A 100 -15.12 -6.61 -6.04
N MET A 101 -13.89 -6.17 -5.85
CA MET A 101 -13.05 -5.65 -6.94
C MET A 101 -12.85 -6.69 -8.06
N GLY A 102 -12.60 -7.95 -7.71
CA GLY A 102 -12.48 -9.04 -8.68
C GLY A 102 -13.77 -9.30 -9.48
N LEU A 103 -14.93 -9.13 -8.85
CA LEU A 103 -16.25 -9.30 -9.50
C LEU A 103 -16.53 -8.18 -10.51
N TYR A 104 -16.27 -6.92 -10.14
CA TYR A 104 -16.69 -5.76 -10.94
C TYR A 104 -15.60 -5.19 -11.86
N TRP A 105 -14.33 -5.24 -11.45
CA TRP A 105 -13.22 -4.65 -12.22
C TRP A 105 -12.45 -5.71 -12.99
N GLN A 106 -12.05 -6.79 -12.32
CA GLN A 106 -11.01 -7.70 -12.79
C GLN A 106 -11.36 -9.16 -12.55
N LYS A 107 -12.07 -9.77 -13.50
CA LYS A 107 -12.52 -11.18 -13.46
C LYS A 107 -11.38 -12.22 -13.53
N ASN A 108 -10.13 -11.78 -13.42
CA ASN A 108 -8.97 -12.65 -13.38
C ASN A 108 -8.62 -12.98 -11.93
N THR A 109 -8.81 -14.26 -11.56
CA THR A 109 -8.53 -14.78 -10.22
C THR A 109 -7.06 -14.57 -9.81
N GLU A 110 -6.10 -14.72 -10.73
CA GLU A 110 -4.68 -14.55 -10.42
C GLU A 110 -4.35 -13.10 -10.05
N ILE A 111 -4.97 -12.12 -10.72
CA ILE A 111 -4.84 -10.70 -10.37
C ILE A 111 -5.33 -10.45 -8.94
N THR A 112 -6.51 -10.96 -8.62
CA THR A 112 -7.13 -10.84 -7.28
C THR A 112 -6.24 -11.48 -6.21
N GLN A 113 -5.71 -12.68 -6.46
CA GLN A 113 -4.77 -13.36 -5.56
C GLN A 113 -3.47 -12.57 -5.36
N ASN A 114 -2.92 -11.96 -6.40
CA ASN A 114 -1.72 -11.13 -6.30
C ASN A 114 -1.94 -9.89 -5.43
N VAL A 115 -3.10 -9.25 -5.58
CA VAL A 115 -3.50 -8.11 -4.75
C VAL A 115 -3.65 -8.55 -3.29
N LEU A 116 -4.27 -9.71 -3.03
CA LEU A 116 -4.39 -10.28 -1.67
C LEU A 116 -3.04 -10.56 -1.02
N ILE A 117 -2.12 -11.21 -1.74
CA ILE A 117 -0.74 -11.46 -1.27
C ILE A 117 -0.10 -10.14 -0.80
N TRP A 118 -0.21 -9.09 -1.62
CA TRP A 118 0.34 -7.78 -1.28
C TRP A 118 -0.38 -7.12 -0.10
N GLY A 119 -1.70 -7.24 -0.02
CA GLY A 119 -2.51 -6.76 1.10
C GLY A 119 -2.12 -7.39 2.43
N TYR A 120 -1.88 -8.70 2.45
CA TYR A 120 -1.40 -9.41 3.63
C TYR A 120 0.02 -9.00 4.02
N LEU A 121 0.92 -8.85 3.04
CA LEU A 121 2.26 -8.31 3.29
C LEU A 121 2.19 -6.94 3.96
N CYS A 122 1.38 -6.02 3.42
CA CYS A 122 1.21 -4.69 3.98
C CYS A 122 0.63 -4.73 5.39
N SER A 123 -0.34 -5.61 5.62
CA SER A 123 -0.95 -5.82 6.94
C SER A 123 0.09 -6.28 7.97
N LEU A 124 0.97 -7.23 7.60
CA LEU A 124 2.07 -7.67 8.46
C LEU A 124 3.08 -6.55 8.74
N VAL A 125 3.40 -5.73 7.75
CA VAL A 125 4.30 -4.59 7.91
C VAL A 125 3.70 -3.52 8.85
N LEU A 126 2.43 -3.18 8.65
CA LEU A 126 1.71 -2.19 9.47
C LEU A 126 1.52 -2.66 10.92
N LYS A 127 1.34 -3.97 11.12
CA LYS A 127 1.25 -4.60 12.45
C LYS A 127 2.60 -4.79 13.14
N GLU A 128 3.70 -4.32 12.53
CA GLU A 128 5.07 -4.51 13.04
C GLU A 128 5.47 -6.00 13.16
N GLN A 129 4.89 -6.86 12.31
CA GLN A 129 5.11 -8.31 12.30
C GLN A 129 6.00 -8.76 11.13
N PHE A 130 6.54 -7.83 10.35
CA PHE A 130 7.40 -8.15 9.23
C PHE A 130 8.75 -8.71 9.69
N HIS A 131 9.00 -9.97 9.36
CA HIS A 131 10.29 -10.65 9.51
C HIS A 131 10.58 -11.34 8.20
N THR A 132 11.53 -10.84 7.40
CA THR A 132 11.72 -11.19 5.99
C THR A 132 11.42 -12.66 5.64
N GLN A 133 12.14 -13.61 6.26
CA GLN A 133 11.98 -15.04 5.96
C GLN A 133 10.61 -15.59 6.40
N ARG A 134 10.22 -15.34 7.66
CA ARG A 134 8.94 -15.81 8.20
C ARG A 134 7.74 -15.21 7.46
N THR A 135 7.84 -13.95 7.05
CA THR A 135 6.81 -13.29 6.24
C THR A 135 6.67 -13.96 4.88
N LEU A 136 7.79 -14.20 4.18
CA LEU A 136 7.76 -14.87 2.88
C LEU A 136 7.21 -16.30 2.98
N ASP A 137 7.66 -17.07 3.98
CA ASP A 137 7.12 -18.39 4.27
C ASP A 137 5.62 -18.36 4.51
N HIS A 138 5.15 -17.39 5.30
CA HIS A 138 3.73 -17.23 5.58
C HIS A 138 2.96 -16.94 4.29
N LEU A 139 3.37 -15.96 3.49
CA LEU A 139 2.71 -15.57 2.24
C LEU A 139 2.63 -16.71 1.23
N ILE A 140 3.69 -17.52 1.12
CA ILE A 140 3.75 -18.68 0.23
C ILE A 140 2.75 -19.78 0.64
N GLN A 141 2.46 -19.91 1.93
CA GLN A 141 1.62 -20.99 2.46
C GLN A 141 0.12 -20.69 2.48
N ILE A 142 -0.28 -19.44 2.23
CA ILE A 142 -1.68 -18.98 2.31
C ILE A 142 -2.54 -19.75 1.31
N PRO A 143 -3.54 -20.55 1.78
CA PRO A 143 -4.33 -21.42 0.91
C PRO A 143 -5.02 -20.70 -0.25
N GLN A 144 -5.56 -19.51 -0.01
CA GLN A 144 -6.32 -18.71 -0.99
C GLN A 144 -5.47 -18.26 -2.18
N THR A 145 -4.14 -18.20 -2.02
CA THR A 145 -3.22 -17.59 -2.98
C THR A 145 -2.29 -18.60 -3.65
N ARG A 146 -2.38 -19.90 -3.29
CA ARG A 146 -1.47 -20.96 -3.76
C ARG A 146 -1.42 -21.16 -5.27
N GLN A 147 -2.47 -20.76 -5.99
CA GLN A 147 -2.54 -20.91 -7.44
C GLN A 147 -1.88 -19.75 -8.20
N SER A 148 -1.48 -18.68 -7.50
CA SER A 148 -0.83 -17.56 -8.15
C SER A 148 0.61 -17.91 -8.50
N SER A 149 1.03 -17.65 -9.74
CA SER A 149 2.44 -17.79 -10.13
C SER A 149 3.36 -16.71 -9.52
N LEU A 150 2.81 -15.74 -8.79
CA LEU A 150 3.61 -14.87 -7.91
C LEU A 150 4.23 -15.65 -6.75
N ILE A 151 3.62 -16.77 -6.30
CA ILE A 151 4.16 -17.58 -5.20
C ILE A 151 5.55 -18.13 -5.56
N ASP A 152 5.74 -18.60 -6.79
CA ASP A 152 7.04 -19.09 -7.27
C ASP A 152 8.09 -17.97 -7.27
N LEU A 153 7.68 -16.76 -7.68
CA LEU A 153 8.56 -15.59 -7.62
C LEU A 153 8.87 -15.15 -6.18
N LEU A 154 7.94 -15.31 -5.24
CA LEU A 154 8.20 -15.02 -3.84
C LEU A 154 9.18 -16.02 -3.22
N ASP A 155 9.10 -17.30 -3.61
CA ASP A 155 10.07 -18.31 -3.19
C ASP A 155 11.46 -18.00 -3.78
N LEU A 156 11.53 -17.59 -5.05
CA LEU A 156 12.78 -17.10 -5.64
C LEU A 156 13.31 -15.84 -4.91
N VAL A 157 12.45 -14.88 -4.58
CA VAL A 157 12.83 -13.69 -3.79
C VAL A 157 13.40 -14.11 -2.43
N LYS A 158 12.77 -15.07 -1.76
CA LYS A 158 13.22 -15.61 -0.47
C LYS A 158 14.62 -16.21 -0.58
N ASP A 159 14.88 -17.01 -1.61
CA ASP A 159 16.18 -17.61 -1.87
C ASP A 159 17.25 -16.56 -2.20
N LEU A 160 16.92 -15.57 -3.03
CA LEU A 160 17.83 -14.47 -3.34
C LEU A 160 18.22 -13.68 -2.09
N LEU A 161 17.28 -13.46 -1.17
CA LEU A 161 17.52 -12.78 0.10
C LEU A 161 18.37 -13.63 1.05
N ASN A 162 18.11 -14.94 1.14
CA ASN A 162 18.91 -15.87 1.97
C ASN A 162 20.37 -15.94 1.53
N ASN A 163 20.61 -15.90 0.22
CA ASN A 163 21.94 -15.95 -0.36
C ASN A 163 22.60 -14.57 -0.50
N ALA A 164 21.98 -13.51 0.01
CA ALA A 164 22.46 -12.13 -0.07
C ALA A 164 22.86 -11.70 -1.49
N VAL A 165 22.08 -12.13 -2.50
CA VAL A 165 22.42 -11.92 -3.91
C VAL A 165 22.44 -10.41 -4.23
N PRO A 166 23.43 -9.90 -5.00
CA PRO A 166 23.43 -8.50 -5.43
C PRO A 166 22.22 -8.16 -6.31
N LEU A 167 21.77 -6.89 -6.27
CA LEU A 167 20.56 -6.44 -6.98
C LEU A 167 20.57 -6.79 -8.48
N CYS A 168 21.67 -6.49 -9.17
CA CYS A 168 21.80 -6.74 -10.61
C CYS A 168 21.67 -8.24 -10.96
N GLN A 169 22.21 -9.13 -10.12
CA GLN A 169 22.10 -10.57 -10.32
C GLN A 169 20.69 -11.08 -9.99
N GLY A 170 20.13 -10.66 -8.85
CA GLY A 170 18.77 -11.04 -8.46
C GLY A 170 17.71 -10.58 -9.47
N MET A 171 17.88 -9.37 -10.02
CA MET A 171 17.01 -8.85 -11.08
C MET A 171 17.03 -9.74 -12.32
N LYS A 172 18.22 -10.15 -12.80
CA LYS A 172 18.33 -11.04 -13.97
C LYS A 172 17.62 -12.37 -13.73
N GLN A 173 17.77 -12.95 -12.55
CA GLN A 173 17.09 -14.21 -12.20
C GLN A 173 15.58 -14.04 -12.15
N LEU A 174 15.07 -12.99 -11.49
CA LEU A 174 13.64 -12.70 -11.44
C LEU A 174 13.07 -12.51 -12.85
N ILE A 175 13.69 -11.65 -13.67
CA ILE A 175 13.25 -11.39 -15.06
C ILE A 175 13.20 -12.67 -15.89
N SER A 176 14.12 -13.62 -15.66
CA SER A 176 14.15 -14.89 -16.40
C SER A 176 12.99 -15.84 -16.08
N GLN A 177 12.33 -15.65 -14.92
CA GLN A 177 11.27 -16.55 -14.45
C GLN A 177 9.89 -15.90 -14.36
N GLY A 178 9.80 -14.56 -14.33
CA GLY A 178 8.56 -13.85 -14.08
C GLY A 178 7.93 -13.23 -15.32
N THR A 179 6.60 -13.05 -15.28
CA THR A 179 5.91 -12.18 -16.23
C THR A 179 6.09 -10.71 -15.85
N PRO A 180 6.08 -9.76 -16.81
CA PRO A 180 6.26 -8.33 -16.51
C PRO A 180 5.36 -7.77 -15.40
N HIS A 181 4.19 -8.37 -15.19
CA HIS A 181 3.17 -7.89 -14.25
C HIS A 181 3.47 -8.29 -12.80
N GLN A 182 4.03 -9.49 -12.60
CA GLN A 182 4.43 -9.98 -11.29
C GLN A 182 5.83 -9.52 -10.91
N LEU A 183 6.69 -9.28 -11.92
CA LEU A 183 8.04 -8.77 -11.71
C LEU A 183 8.04 -7.46 -10.92
N ALA A 184 7.10 -6.55 -11.15
CA ALA A 184 7.04 -5.31 -10.38
C ALA A 184 6.78 -5.55 -8.88
N ILE A 185 5.95 -6.55 -8.55
CA ILE A 185 5.64 -6.94 -7.17
C ILE A 185 6.86 -7.63 -6.53
N ALA A 186 7.44 -8.62 -7.21
CA ALA A 186 8.59 -9.36 -6.70
C ALA A 186 9.84 -8.47 -6.55
N LEU A 187 10.13 -7.61 -7.54
CA LEU A 187 11.27 -6.69 -7.51
C LEU A 187 11.10 -5.62 -6.43
N SER A 188 9.88 -5.10 -6.23
CA SER A 188 9.66 -4.12 -5.15
C SER A 188 9.85 -4.73 -3.77
N LEU A 189 9.34 -5.94 -3.56
CA LEU A 189 9.58 -6.69 -2.33
C LEU A 189 11.07 -6.99 -2.15
N TYR A 190 11.79 -7.41 -3.19
CA TYR A 190 13.22 -7.66 -3.10
C TYR A 190 14.03 -6.40 -2.76
N CYS A 191 13.70 -5.25 -3.36
CA CYS A 191 14.34 -3.98 -3.06
C CYS A 191 14.11 -3.55 -1.60
N PHE A 192 12.88 -3.68 -1.11
CA PHE A 192 12.52 -3.40 0.28
C PHE A 192 13.15 -4.39 1.27
N ALA A 193 12.89 -5.68 1.11
CA ALA A 193 13.24 -6.72 2.08
C ALA A 193 14.75 -6.98 2.20
N SER A 194 15.55 -6.57 1.21
CA SER A 194 17.01 -6.58 1.32
C SER A 194 17.54 -5.44 2.20
N THR A 195 16.77 -4.36 2.39
CA THR A 195 17.18 -3.16 3.14
C THR A 195 16.01 -2.53 3.93
N PRO A 196 15.25 -3.31 4.73
CA PRO A 196 13.95 -2.88 5.26
C PRO A 196 14.04 -1.65 6.17
N GLU A 197 15.11 -1.55 6.96
CA GLU A 197 15.39 -0.45 7.91
C GLU A 197 15.89 0.83 7.24
N ASN A 198 16.14 0.83 5.92
CA ASN A 198 16.72 1.96 5.22
C ASN A 198 15.87 2.38 4.03
N PHE A 199 15.00 3.37 4.28
CA PHE A 199 14.13 3.95 3.26
C PHE A 199 14.91 4.43 2.03
N GLN A 200 15.96 5.21 2.23
CA GLN A 200 16.75 5.77 1.13
C GLN A 200 17.35 4.68 0.27
N LEU A 201 17.92 3.64 0.89
CA LEU A 201 18.57 2.56 0.17
C LEU A 201 17.55 1.69 -0.59
N SER A 202 16.38 1.42 0.00
CA SER A 202 15.27 0.73 -0.67
C SER A 202 14.85 1.49 -1.95
N ILE A 203 14.67 2.81 -1.86
CA ILE A 203 14.33 3.67 -2.99
C ILE A 203 15.44 3.69 -4.05
N LEU A 204 16.70 3.85 -3.64
CA LEU A 204 17.85 3.87 -4.56
C LEU A 204 18.02 2.55 -5.32
N ARG A 205 17.69 1.42 -4.69
CA ARG A 205 17.67 0.11 -5.35
C ARG A 205 16.54 0.03 -6.37
N ALA A 206 15.32 0.42 -5.97
CA ALA A 206 14.17 0.39 -6.88
C ALA A 206 14.30 1.39 -8.04
N SER A 207 14.97 2.52 -7.85
CA SER A 207 15.18 3.50 -8.93
C SER A 207 16.09 2.97 -10.04
N GLN A 208 17.00 2.04 -9.75
CA GLN A 208 17.88 1.42 -10.75
C GLN A 208 17.13 0.55 -11.76
N ILE A 209 15.90 0.14 -11.44
CA ILE A 209 15.05 -0.72 -12.27
C ILE A 209 13.77 -0.01 -12.74
N ALA A 210 13.57 1.24 -12.33
CA ALA A 210 12.32 1.97 -12.52
C ALA A 210 12.08 2.40 -13.96
N GLU A 211 13.11 2.43 -14.81
CA GLU A 211 12.94 2.65 -16.26
C GLU A 211 12.16 1.50 -16.91
N GLN A 212 12.45 0.26 -16.52
CA GLN A 212 11.77 -0.94 -17.03
C GLN A 212 10.49 -1.26 -16.25
N PHE A 213 10.50 -1.02 -14.93
CA PHE A 213 9.40 -1.36 -14.02
C PHE A 213 9.06 -0.19 -13.08
N PRO A 214 8.46 0.90 -13.60
CA PRO A 214 8.22 2.12 -12.81
C PRO A 214 7.29 1.89 -11.62
N VAL A 215 6.34 0.95 -11.73
CA VAL A 215 5.46 0.55 -10.63
C VAL A 215 6.24 -0.01 -9.44
N SER A 216 7.38 -0.67 -9.67
CA SER A 216 8.22 -1.22 -8.59
C SER A 216 8.74 -0.13 -7.66
N LEU A 217 9.06 1.05 -8.20
CA LEU A 217 9.51 2.18 -7.40
C LEU A 217 8.41 2.68 -6.45
N ALA A 218 7.19 2.84 -6.98
CA ALA A 218 6.03 3.24 -6.19
C ALA A 218 5.70 2.19 -5.10
N LEU A 219 5.70 0.90 -5.45
CA LEU A 219 5.44 -0.18 -4.50
C LEU A 219 6.54 -0.30 -3.42
N THR A 220 7.81 -0.16 -3.81
CA THR A 220 8.94 -0.16 -2.85
C THR A 220 8.84 1.03 -1.90
N GLY A 221 8.54 2.21 -2.44
CA GLY A 221 8.35 3.40 -1.63
C GLY A 221 7.17 3.29 -0.67
N PHE A 222 6.07 2.66 -1.10
CA PHE A 222 4.96 2.35 -0.22
C PHE A 222 5.38 1.43 0.93
N LEU A 223 5.92 0.23 0.64
CA LEU A 223 6.34 -0.74 1.67
C LEU A 223 7.35 -0.15 2.64
N SER A 224 8.40 0.47 2.09
CA SER A 224 9.44 1.07 2.91
C SER A 224 8.90 2.24 3.74
N GLY A 225 7.91 2.98 3.22
CA GLY A 225 7.21 4.05 3.91
C GLY A 225 6.33 3.57 5.06
N ILE A 226 5.53 2.51 4.87
CA ILE A 226 4.71 1.94 5.96
C ILE A 226 5.58 1.24 7.03
N TYR A 227 6.76 0.75 6.64
CA TYR A 227 7.72 0.14 7.57
C TYR A 227 8.46 1.19 8.40
N ASN A 228 9.09 2.17 7.74
CA ASN A 228 9.98 3.15 8.37
C ASN A 228 9.26 4.42 8.85
N SER A 229 8.00 4.62 8.47
CA SER A 229 7.24 5.87 8.59
C SER A 229 7.88 7.07 7.86
N ILE A 230 7.18 8.20 7.82
CA ILE A 230 7.74 9.47 7.32
C ILE A 230 9.00 9.89 8.09
N SER A 231 9.14 9.49 9.36
CA SER A 231 10.33 9.78 10.17
C SER A 231 11.59 9.04 9.68
N GLY A 232 11.43 7.94 8.93
CA GLY A 232 12.52 7.21 8.31
C GLY A 232 13.04 7.84 7.01
N PHE A 233 12.34 8.84 6.46
CA PHE A 233 12.78 9.51 5.24
C PHE A 233 14.03 10.35 5.55
N PRO A 234 15.02 10.45 4.63
CA PRO A 234 16.13 11.39 4.77
C PRO A 234 15.65 12.82 5.05
N VAL A 235 16.38 13.57 5.88
CA VAL A 235 16.01 14.95 6.27
C VAL A 235 15.71 15.82 5.06
N ARG A 236 16.58 15.77 4.03
CA ARG A 236 16.40 16.54 2.79
C ARG A 236 15.10 16.20 2.06
N TRP A 237 14.69 14.93 2.09
CA TRP A 237 13.47 14.48 1.46
C TRP A 237 12.24 14.90 2.27
N ARG A 238 12.30 14.88 3.61
CA ARG A 238 11.22 15.44 4.45
C ARG A 238 11.01 16.94 4.19
N VAL A 239 12.08 17.71 4.06
CA VAL A 239 11.99 19.13 3.69
C VAL A 239 11.35 19.28 2.30
N ALA A 240 11.72 18.44 1.33
CA ALA A 240 11.08 18.45 0.01
C ALA A 240 9.57 18.16 0.08
N THR A 241 9.14 17.22 0.94
CA THR A 241 7.70 16.94 1.13
C THR A 241 6.91 18.09 1.75
N GLN A 242 7.56 19.02 2.45
CA GLN A 242 6.88 20.20 3.01
C GLN A 242 6.72 21.32 1.97
N ASN A 243 7.53 21.31 0.92
CA ASN A 243 7.58 22.36 -0.10
C ASN A 243 6.91 21.96 -1.42
N CYS A 244 6.34 20.75 -1.51
CA CYS A 244 5.69 20.25 -2.71
C CYS A 244 4.16 20.22 -2.52
N PRO A 245 3.36 20.92 -3.35
CA PRO A 245 1.90 20.93 -3.22
C PRO A 245 1.26 19.54 -3.30
N LEU A 246 1.81 18.65 -4.13
CA LEU A 246 1.34 17.27 -4.27
C LEU A 246 1.47 16.50 -2.94
N THR A 247 2.62 16.60 -2.27
CA THR A 247 2.86 15.86 -1.02
C THR A 247 2.01 16.42 0.13
N LEU A 248 1.77 17.73 0.16
CA LEU A 248 0.84 18.34 1.12
C LEU A 248 -0.60 17.83 0.92
N SER A 249 -1.06 17.74 -0.33
CA SER A 249 -2.37 17.18 -0.67
C SER A 249 -2.49 15.71 -0.23
N ILE A 250 -1.47 14.88 -0.52
CA ILE A 250 -1.42 13.48 -0.09
C ILE A 250 -1.46 13.37 1.45
N GLN A 251 -0.70 14.20 2.16
CA GLN A 251 -0.69 14.21 3.63
C GLN A 251 -2.07 14.55 4.18
N HIS A 252 -2.76 15.55 3.61
CA HIS A 252 -4.10 15.93 4.03
C HIS A 252 -5.10 14.78 3.83
N LYS A 253 -5.14 14.19 2.63
CA LYS A 253 -5.98 13.01 2.34
C LYS A 253 -5.66 11.82 3.25
N THR A 254 -4.38 11.60 3.57
CA THR A 254 -3.96 10.54 4.49
C THR A 254 -4.49 10.76 5.90
N VAL A 255 -4.46 12.00 6.38
CA VAL A 255 -5.05 12.37 7.68
C VAL A 255 -6.54 12.11 7.67
N GLN A 256 -7.25 12.49 6.60
CA GLN A 256 -8.70 12.24 6.48
C GLN A 256 -9.03 10.75 6.51
N LEU A 257 -8.31 9.95 5.71
CA LEU A 257 -8.46 8.50 5.69
C LEU A 257 -8.22 7.89 7.08
N PHE A 258 -7.17 8.34 7.78
CA PHE A 258 -6.85 7.84 9.11
C PHE A 258 -7.89 8.23 10.16
N ALA A 259 -8.43 9.45 10.09
CA ALA A 259 -9.48 9.87 11.01
C ALA A 259 -10.77 9.07 10.80
N SER A 260 -11.19 8.89 9.54
CA SER A 260 -12.32 8.00 9.20
C SER A 260 -12.09 6.58 9.72
N TRP A 261 -10.91 5.99 9.46
CA TRP A 261 -10.56 4.66 9.98
C TRP A 261 -10.59 4.57 11.50
N SER A 262 -10.11 5.62 12.19
CA SER A 262 -10.10 5.68 13.67
C SER A 262 -11.45 6.06 14.28
N GLY A 263 -12.49 6.30 13.47
CA GLY A 263 -13.83 6.67 13.92
C GLY A 263 -13.95 8.13 14.38
N VAL A 264 -13.06 9.01 13.94
CA VAL A 264 -13.14 10.46 14.18
C VAL A 264 -13.95 11.09 13.05
N TYR A 265 -15.18 11.53 13.36
CA TYR A 265 -16.15 12.01 12.38
C TYR A 265 -16.09 13.52 12.10
N ASP A 266 -15.48 14.32 12.97
CA ASP A 266 -15.30 15.77 12.78
C ASP A 266 -13.83 16.10 12.45
N LEU A 267 -13.57 16.36 11.17
CA LEU A 267 -12.33 16.95 10.67
C LEU A 267 -12.52 18.39 10.18
N ASP A 268 -13.65 19.01 10.52
CA ASP A 268 -13.85 20.44 10.34
C ASP A 268 -12.97 21.17 11.36
N THR A 269 -11.69 21.30 11.04
CA THR A 269 -10.85 22.35 11.60
C THR A 269 -9.49 22.35 10.93
N GLU A 270 -9.05 23.56 10.61
CA GLU A 270 -7.68 23.97 10.32
C GLU A 270 -6.73 23.70 11.50
N TYR A 271 -6.77 22.51 12.11
CA TYR A 271 -5.81 22.12 13.13
C TYR A 271 -4.58 21.51 12.46
N PRO A 272 -3.38 22.10 12.64
CA PRO A 272 -2.19 21.32 12.46
C PRO A 272 -2.26 20.21 13.51
N LEU A 273 -2.27 18.94 13.09
CA LEU A 273 -2.13 17.75 13.94
C LEU A 273 -0.74 17.66 14.58
N LEU A 274 -0.21 18.80 15.03
CA LEU A 274 1.05 19.03 15.71
C LEU A 274 0.79 20.04 16.84
N LYS A 275 0.00 19.62 17.84
CA LYS A 275 0.09 20.07 19.24
C LYS A 275 -0.79 19.18 20.13
N THR A 276 -0.18 18.09 20.58
CA THR A 276 -0.37 17.41 21.88
C THR A 276 -1.80 17.15 22.38
N SER A 277 -2.21 15.88 22.44
CA SER A 277 -2.59 15.25 23.73
C SER A 277 -2.63 13.73 23.60
N LEU A 278 -2.16 13.07 24.66
CA LEU A 278 -2.03 11.62 24.81
C LEU A 278 -3.37 11.01 25.23
N ALA A 279 -3.81 9.95 24.54
CA ALA A 279 -4.58 8.90 25.20
C ALA A 279 -3.60 7.83 25.67
N SER A 280 -3.67 7.46 26.96
CA SER A 280 -2.83 6.42 27.55
C SER A 280 -2.99 5.06 26.84
N VAL A 281 -1.98 4.20 26.94
CA VAL A 281 -1.77 2.90 26.25
C VAL A 281 -2.83 1.82 26.59
N SER A 282 -3.99 2.19 27.11
CA SER A 282 -5.04 1.28 27.57
C SER A 282 -6.47 1.76 27.27
N VAL A 283 -6.65 2.78 26.42
CA VAL A 283 -7.98 3.35 26.08
C VAL A 283 -8.26 3.29 24.57
N ILE A 284 -7.94 2.17 23.91
CA ILE A 284 -8.60 1.82 22.64
C ILE A 284 -9.81 0.96 23.04
N GLN A 285 -10.96 1.58 23.21
CA GLN A 285 -12.21 0.86 23.46
C GLN A 285 -12.66 0.15 22.17
N ARG A 286 -12.86 -1.16 22.25
CA ARG A 286 -13.55 -1.96 21.23
C ARG A 286 -15.00 -1.52 21.09
N ARG A 287 -15.50 -1.54 19.85
CA ARG A 287 -16.89 -1.26 19.43
C ARG A 287 -17.92 -1.80 20.44
N HIS A 288 -18.73 -0.91 21.03
CA HIS A 288 -20.04 -1.28 21.57
C HIS A 288 -21.10 -1.00 20.50
N LEU A 289 -21.77 -2.07 20.07
CA LEU A 289 -22.95 -2.04 19.22
C LEU A 289 -24.07 -1.27 19.93
N ASN A 290 -24.72 -0.32 19.25
CA ASN A 290 -26.01 0.18 19.68
C ASN A 290 -27.06 -0.91 19.45
N ILE A 291 -27.44 -1.60 20.52
CA ILE A 291 -28.70 -2.34 20.54
C ILE A 291 -29.80 -1.28 20.65
N VAL A 292 -30.52 -1.07 19.55
CA VAL A 292 -31.80 -0.36 19.56
C VAL A 292 -32.81 -1.32 20.21
N SER A 293 -33.23 -1.06 21.45
CA SER A 293 -34.50 -1.62 21.91
C SER A 293 -35.62 -0.71 21.40
N GLN A 294 -36.36 -1.19 20.41
CA GLN A 294 -37.70 -0.72 20.17
C GLN A 294 -38.57 -1.22 21.31
N ASP A 295 -39.03 -0.32 22.18
CA ASP A 295 -40.22 -0.58 22.98
C ASP A 295 -41.34 0.33 22.47
N SER A 296 -42.20 -0.31 21.66
CA SER A 296 -43.56 0.07 21.38
C SER A 296 -44.44 -0.08 22.63
N ILE A 297 -45.10 1.01 23.03
CA ILE A 297 -46.56 1.21 23.25
C ILE A 297 -46.77 2.61 23.83
#